data_AF-A0A7J6LL92-F1
#
_entry.id   AF-A0A7J6LL92-F1
#
_cell.length_a   1.000
_cell.length_b   1.000
_cell.length_c   1.000
_cell.angle_alpha   90.00
_cell.angle_beta   90.00
_cell.angle_gamma   90.00
#
_symmetry.space_group_name_H-M   'P 1'
#
loop_
_entity.id
_entity.type
_entity.pdbx_description
1 polymer ?
#
loop_
_entity_poly.entity_id
_entity_poly.type
_entity_poly.pdbx_seq_one_letter_code
_entity_poly.pdbx_strand_id
1 'polypeptide(L)'
;MGCGSSTPSILLPDPQLGQEHSFMVKKAGMLSKGYNVYNTQKELWLYIRSLSSFWDSDPEFTLENFIRDEQKVGQVLGRCAVGKLDEDYKKEVDWENDSDDSDFSLDDLFGFDDDDELKVKLKFKAKREARFYNAQGVEFAHLKVKLKGKAKVEVSINEGAGGAKTELWNTKSAIKKVYYSLTINGVDLPIEFSNHKWQDWDRQWSVPGMFNATYNAKFGTDEVFVDTKFLQAPPADLLLMAFAIAYFMHPSSYLAQAGDDDRPLGHDTHNLFLYDKKNKERLFLVTLAQSESISLKELAKNLGAKEVRFAGGEQAANCLKSERGCITCLSLYYDENNRVQWVVSTKVLNLDKVCVCAGCLDPKDHTQHNVVTMTLQQISEVIPQHWQHRMDIAP
;
A
#
# COMPACT_ATOMS: atom_id res chain seq x y z
N MET A 1 10.78 7.78 -21.98
CA MET A 1 9.70 7.69 -22.98
C MET A 1 8.38 7.76 -22.23
N GLY A 2 7.58 8.81 -22.45
CA GLY A 2 6.50 9.19 -21.54
C GLY A 2 5.28 8.27 -21.60
N CYS A 3 4.93 7.67 -20.46
CA CYS A 3 3.66 6.96 -20.23
C CYS A 3 2.46 7.93 -20.09
N GLY A 4 2.28 8.86 -21.03
CA GLY A 4 1.08 9.70 -21.13
C GLY A 4 -0.04 8.97 -21.87
N SER A 5 -1.30 9.29 -21.60
CA SER A 5 -2.41 8.75 -22.41
C SER A 5 -2.25 9.22 -23.86
N SER A 6 -2.58 8.36 -24.83
CA SER A 6 -2.63 8.75 -26.23
C SER A 6 -3.61 9.92 -26.39
N THR A 7 -3.19 10.98 -27.09
CA THR A 7 -4.06 12.12 -27.37
C THR A 7 -5.25 11.63 -28.20
N PRO A 8 -6.49 11.92 -27.82
CA PRO A 8 -7.66 11.47 -28.57
C PRO A 8 -7.69 12.14 -29.95
N SER A 9 -8.30 11.47 -30.93
CA SER A 9 -8.47 12.00 -32.29
C SER A 9 -9.41 13.21 -32.34
N ILE A 10 -10.30 13.33 -31.36
CA ILE A 10 -11.25 14.43 -31.20
C ILE A 10 -10.95 15.09 -29.86
N LEU A 11 -10.71 16.40 -29.88
CA LEU A 11 -10.52 17.21 -28.68
C LEU A 11 -11.87 17.78 -28.26
N LEU A 12 -12.32 17.40 -27.07
CA LEU A 12 -13.50 17.99 -26.46
C LEU A 12 -13.14 19.35 -25.82
N PRO A 13 -14.04 20.35 -25.85
CA PRO A 13 -13.82 21.63 -25.17
C PRO A 13 -13.81 21.43 -23.65
N ASP A 14 -13.18 22.35 -22.92
CA ASP A 14 -13.16 22.31 -21.45
C ASP A 14 -14.59 22.31 -20.86
N PRO A 15 -14.82 21.65 -19.71
CA PRO A 15 -16.10 21.67 -19.03
C PRO A 15 -16.58 23.10 -18.74
N GLN A 16 -17.76 23.44 -19.28
CA GLN A 16 -18.31 24.80 -19.23
C GLN A 16 -18.92 25.09 -17.86
N LEU A 17 -18.67 26.30 -17.34
CA LEU A 17 -19.37 26.85 -16.18
C LEU A 17 -20.87 26.97 -16.49
N GLY A 18 -21.72 26.83 -15.47
CA GLY A 18 -23.18 26.96 -15.63
C GLY A 18 -23.91 25.68 -16.05
N GLN A 19 -23.19 24.55 -16.18
CA GLN A 19 -23.77 23.24 -16.53
C GLN A 19 -23.35 22.17 -15.53
N GLU A 20 -24.23 21.20 -15.29
CA GLU A 20 -23.85 19.97 -14.58
C GLU A 20 -23.06 19.07 -15.54
N HIS A 21 -22.03 18.44 -14.99
CA HIS A 21 -21.19 17.49 -15.70
C HIS A 21 -21.04 16.21 -14.89
N SER A 22 -21.03 15.08 -15.60
CA SER A 22 -20.73 13.77 -15.06
C SER A 22 -19.44 13.24 -15.67
N PHE A 23 -18.54 12.79 -14.80
CA PHE A 23 -17.21 12.31 -15.16
C PHE A 23 -17.04 10.87 -14.70
N MET A 24 -16.34 10.07 -15.51
CA MET A 24 -15.85 8.76 -15.11
C MET A 24 -14.32 8.81 -15.15
N VAL A 25 -13.68 8.60 -14.01
CA VAL A 25 -12.24 8.59 -13.86
C VAL A 25 -11.75 7.14 -13.76
N LYS A 26 -10.75 6.80 -14.57
CA LYS A 26 -10.16 5.45 -14.60
C LYS A 26 -8.65 5.53 -14.80
N LYS A 27 -7.91 4.61 -14.18
CA LYS A 27 -6.46 4.52 -14.38
C LYS A 27 -6.13 4.36 -15.86
N ALA A 28 -5.21 5.16 -16.39
CA ALA A 28 -4.92 5.20 -17.83
C ALA A 28 -4.22 3.93 -18.36
N GLY A 29 -3.69 3.11 -17.44
CA GLY A 29 -3.09 1.80 -17.74
C GLY A 29 -2.46 1.21 -16.48
N MET A 30 -2.13 -0.09 -16.52
CA MET A 30 -1.60 -0.82 -15.35
C MET A 30 -0.33 -0.16 -14.77
N LEU A 31 0.53 0.37 -15.65
CA LEU A 31 1.78 1.07 -15.33
C LEU A 31 1.67 2.61 -15.40
N SER A 32 0.50 3.16 -15.71
CA SER A 32 0.34 4.61 -15.77
C SER A 32 0.15 5.20 -14.37
N LYS A 33 0.75 6.37 -14.14
CA LYS A 33 0.55 7.17 -12.92
C LYS A 33 -0.64 8.12 -13.01
N GLY A 34 -1.23 8.25 -14.20
CA GLY A 34 -2.33 9.16 -14.44
C GLY A 34 -3.65 8.45 -14.68
N TYR A 35 -4.70 9.25 -14.70
CA TYR A 35 -6.07 8.80 -14.85
C TYR A 35 -6.69 9.47 -16.07
N ASN A 36 -7.36 8.67 -16.88
CA ASN A 36 -8.21 9.15 -17.94
C ASN A 36 -9.55 9.57 -17.34
N VAL A 37 -10.04 10.73 -17.76
CA VAL A 37 -11.35 11.24 -17.39
C VAL A 37 -12.23 11.20 -18.63
N TYR A 38 -13.37 10.54 -18.53
CA TYR A 38 -14.33 10.36 -19.61
C TYR A 38 -15.64 11.10 -19.31
N ASN A 39 -16.33 11.54 -20.36
CA ASN A 39 -17.70 12.07 -20.25
C ASN A 39 -18.75 10.93 -20.20
N THR A 40 -20.04 11.29 -20.19
CA THR A 40 -21.16 10.32 -20.16
C THR A 40 -21.25 9.45 -21.42
N GLN A 41 -20.72 9.93 -22.54
CA GLN A 41 -20.61 9.20 -23.80
C GLN A 41 -19.37 8.30 -23.86
N LYS A 42 -18.58 8.22 -22.77
CA LYS A 42 -17.32 7.47 -22.66
C LYS A 42 -16.21 7.97 -23.59
N GLU A 43 -16.29 9.22 -24.00
CA GLU A 43 -15.24 9.89 -24.77
C GLU A 43 -14.17 10.43 -23.82
N LEU A 44 -12.90 10.24 -24.18
CA LEU A 44 -11.77 10.72 -23.40
C LEU A 44 -11.76 12.26 -23.40
N TRP A 45 -11.92 12.86 -22.23
CA TRP A 45 -12.16 14.29 -22.08
C TRP A 45 -10.99 15.02 -21.43
N LEU A 46 -10.54 14.54 -20.27
CA LEU A 46 -9.46 15.15 -19.50
C LEU A 46 -8.47 14.09 -19.02
N TYR A 47 -7.35 14.54 -18.46
CA TYR A 47 -6.32 13.67 -17.91
C TYR A 47 -5.85 14.19 -16.56
N ILE A 48 -5.86 13.32 -15.55
CA ILE A 48 -5.25 13.61 -14.25
C ILE A 48 -3.82 13.07 -14.30
N ARG A 49 -2.85 13.97 -14.36
CA ARG A 49 -1.42 13.62 -14.37
C ARG A 49 -0.90 13.65 -12.94
N SER A 50 -0.14 12.62 -12.56
CA SER A 50 0.70 12.69 -11.37
C SER A 50 1.99 13.43 -11.72
N LEU A 51 2.27 14.52 -11.02
CA LEU A 51 3.54 15.25 -11.10
C LEU A 51 4.61 14.64 -10.19
N SER A 52 4.16 13.80 -9.25
CA SER A 52 5.02 13.17 -8.27
C SER A 52 5.72 11.91 -8.77
N SER A 53 6.89 11.67 -8.20
CA SER A 53 7.56 10.39 -8.27
C SER A 53 6.71 9.31 -7.57
N PHE A 54 6.94 8.05 -7.93
CA PHE A 54 6.24 6.93 -7.31
C PHE A 54 6.51 6.85 -5.78
N TRP A 55 7.55 7.55 -5.33
CA TRP A 55 8.11 7.56 -3.98
C TRP A 55 7.74 8.81 -3.17
N ASP A 56 6.96 9.74 -3.74
CA ASP A 56 6.65 10.98 -3.03
C ASP A 56 5.57 10.71 -1.98
N SER A 57 5.91 10.98 -0.72
CA SER A 57 5.01 10.92 0.43
C SER A 57 3.84 11.89 0.34
N ASP A 58 3.97 12.88 -0.53
CA ASP A 58 3.12 14.05 -0.71
C ASP A 58 2.79 14.19 -2.21
N PRO A 59 1.91 13.32 -2.73
CA PRO A 59 1.71 13.24 -4.16
C PRO A 59 0.92 14.44 -4.67
N GLU A 60 1.37 14.94 -5.82
CA GLU A 60 0.80 16.08 -6.50
C GLU A 60 0.21 15.68 -7.85
N PHE A 61 -0.95 16.23 -8.17
CA PHE A 61 -1.67 15.93 -9.39
C PHE A 61 -2.17 17.21 -10.07
N THR A 62 -2.14 17.20 -11.39
CA THR A 62 -2.77 18.21 -12.25
C THR A 62 -3.92 17.59 -13.03
N LEU A 63 -5.01 18.33 -13.14
CA LEU A 63 -6.07 18.04 -14.10
C LEU A 63 -5.76 18.84 -15.37
N GLU A 64 -5.63 18.16 -16.49
CA GLU A 64 -5.23 18.74 -17.76
C GLU A 64 -6.26 18.43 -18.86
N ASN A 65 -6.47 19.37 -19.78
CA ASN A 65 -7.15 19.10 -21.03
C ASN A 65 -6.21 18.44 -22.05
N PHE A 66 -6.69 18.16 -23.27
CA PHE A 66 -5.89 17.59 -24.36
C PHE A 66 -5.30 18.63 -25.34
N ILE A 67 -5.37 19.92 -25.01
CA ILE A 67 -4.75 20.98 -25.80
C ILE A 67 -3.25 21.00 -25.46
N ARG A 68 -2.44 20.43 -26.36
CA ARG A 68 -1.02 20.19 -26.13
C ARG A 68 -0.16 21.38 -26.57
N ASP A 69 0.76 21.79 -25.71
CA ASP A 69 1.83 22.72 -26.05
C ASP A 69 3.02 22.00 -26.74
N GLU A 70 4.10 22.74 -27.02
CA GLU A 70 5.34 22.19 -27.61
C GLU A 70 5.96 21.06 -26.77
N GLN A 71 5.67 21.03 -25.45
CA GLN A 71 6.16 20.02 -24.51
C GLN A 71 5.23 18.80 -24.41
N LYS A 72 4.15 18.75 -25.20
CA LYS A 72 3.13 17.70 -25.16
C LYS A 72 2.45 17.59 -23.79
N VAL A 73 2.29 18.69 -23.08
CA VAL A 73 1.55 18.78 -21.82
C VAL A 73 0.23 19.51 -22.08
N GLY A 74 -0.84 19.10 -21.38
CA GLY A 74 -2.14 19.77 -21.50
C GLY A 74 -2.16 21.08 -20.75
N GLN A 75 -3.11 21.95 -21.08
CA GLN A 75 -3.37 23.12 -20.25
C GLN A 75 -3.91 22.65 -18.89
N VAL A 76 -3.31 23.14 -17.81
CA VAL A 76 -3.69 22.78 -16.44
C VAL A 76 -4.96 23.55 -16.07
N LEU A 77 -6.00 22.79 -15.72
CA LEU A 77 -7.29 23.31 -15.26
C LEU A 77 -7.36 23.41 -13.74
N GLY A 78 -6.55 22.62 -13.03
CA GLY A 78 -6.45 22.66 -11.57
C GLY A 78 -5.36 21.73 -11.05
N ARG A 79 -4.98 21.92 -9.79
CA ARG A 79 -3.93 21.15 -9.12
C ARG A 79 -4.37 20.73 -7.72
N CYS A 80 -3.99 19.52 -7.33
CA CYS A 80 -4.21 18.96 -6.00
C CYS A 80 -2.87 18.52 -5.41
N ALA A 81 -2.52 19.08 -4.26
CA ALA A 81 -1.36 18.66 -3.49
C ALA A 81 -1.85 17.87 -2.28
N VAL A 82 -1.56 16.57 -2.24
CA VAL A 82 -1.93 15.70 -1.14
C VAL A 82 -0.76 15.63 -0.17
N GLY A 83 -0.99 15.99 1.09
CA GLY A 83 0.02 15.93 2.14
C GLY A 83 0.36 14.51 2.58
N LYS A 84 1.41 14.43 3.40
CA LYS A 84 1.86 13.19 4.01
C LYS A 84 0.79 12.59 4.92
N LEU A 85 0.80 11.27 4.97
CA LEU A 85 0.00 10.51 5.93
C LEU A 85 0.66 10.59 7.31
N ASP A 86 -0.07 11.15 8.28
CA ASP A 86 0.32 11.23 9.69
C ASP A 86 -0.38 10.10 10.45
N GLU A 87 0.38 9.10 10.90
CA GLU A 87 -0.13 7.93 11.62
C GLU A 87 0.42 7.88 13.04
N ASP A 88 -0.49 7.66 13.99
CA ASP A 88 -0.18 7.47 15.40
C ASP A 88 -0.74 6.11 15.84
N TYR A 89 0.17 5.21 16.23
CA TYR A 89 -0.14 3.89 16.77
C TYR A 89 0.23 3.86 18.23
N LYS A 90 -0.73 3.53 19.10
CA LYS A 90 -0.41 3.26 20.51
C LYS A 90 -1.15 2.02 20.99
N LYS A 91 -0.59 1.36 22.00
CA LYS A 91 -1.28 0.28 22.69
C LYS A 91 -2.55 0.83 23.33
N GLU A 92 -3.59 0.02 23.40
CA GLU A 92 -4.88 0.46 23.95
C GLU A 92 -4.75 1.05 25.38
N VAL A 93 -3.74 0.56 26.13
CA VAL A 93 -3.29 1.00 27.47
C VAL A 93 -2.81 2.44 27.55
N ASP A 94 -2.10 2.92 26.54
CA ASP A 94 -1.36 4.19 26.61
C ASP A 94 -2.27 5.38 26.23
N TRP A 95 -3.54 5.12 25.92
CA TRP A 95 -4.55 6.11 25.52
C TRP A 95 -5.40 6.65 26.68
N GLU A 96 -5.38 6.01 27.86
CA GLU A 96 -6.32 6.32 28.97
C GLU A 96 -5.91 7.53 29.83
N ASN A 97 -4.74 8.13 29.57
CA ASN A 97 -4.27 9.34 30.29
C ASN A 97 -4.50 10.66 29.53
N ASP A 98 -5.04 10.64 28.31
CA ASP A 98 -5.47 11.87 27.63
C ASP A 98 -6.92 12.19 28.02
N SER A 99 -7.06 13.27 28.79
CA SER A 99 -8.24 13.77 29.56
C SER A 99 -9.59 13.92 28.81
N ASP A 100 -9.74 13.48 27.57
CA ASP A 100 -10.93 13.73 26.73
C ASP A 100 -11.72 12.46 26.34
N ASP A 101 -11.28 11.25 26.69
CA ASP A 101 -11.88 9.99 26.21
C ASP A 101 -12.37 9.09 27.38
N SER A 102 -13.35 9.55 28.17
CA SER A 102 -13.85 8.93 29.43
C SER A 102 -14.75 7.67 29.30
N ASP A 103 -14.65 6.88 28.23
CA ASP A 103 -15.65 5.84 27.92
C ASP A 103 -15.14 4.38 27.97
N PHE A 104 -13.92 4.10 28.45
CA PHE A 104 -13.38 2.73 28.43
C PHE A 104 -12.66 2.36 29.73
N SER A 105 -12.95 1.16 30.26
CA SER A 105 -12.47 0.69 31.57
C SER A 105 -11.20 -0.15 31.48
N LEU A 106 -10.35 0.02 32.50
CA LEU A 106 -8.98 -0.48 32.70
C LEU A 106 -8.81 -2.00 32.84
N ASP A 107 -9.90 -2.76 32.97
CA ASP A 107 -9.85 -4.20 33.34
C ASP A 107 -9.44 -5.15 32.19
N ASP A 108 -9.26 -4.64 30.96
CA ASP A 108 -9.19 -5.48 29.75
C ASP A 108 -7.75 -5.73 29.25
N LEU A 109 -6.76 -5.52 30.12
CA LEU A 109 -5.43 -5.13 29.67
C LEU A 109 -4.34 -6.21 29.79
N PHE A 110 -4.45 -7.12 30.76
CA PHE A 110 -3.64 -8.33 30.86
C PHE A 110 -4.41 -9.41 31.62
N GLY A 111 -5.39 -10.02 30.96
CA GLY A 111 -5.88 -11.34 31.38
C GLY A 111 -4.86 -12.38 30.98
N PHE A 112 -3.88 -12.67 31.84
CA PHE A 112 -3.23 -13.98 31.84
C PHE A 112 -4.24 -14.97 32.42
N ASP A 113 -5.31 -15.23 31.66
CA ASP A 113 -6.13 -16.43 31.88
C ASP A 113 -5.39 -17.58 31.18
N ASP A 114 -5.35 -18.73 31.87
CA ASP A 114 -4.52 -19.93 31.65
C ASP A 114 -4.64 -20.66 30.27
N ASP A 115 -4.82 -19.97 29.15
CA ASP A 115 -4.83 -20.55 27.81
C ASP A 115 -3.83 -19.83 26.86
N ASP A 116 -3.09 -20.61 26.06
CA ASP A 116 -1.91 -20.26 25.22
C ASP A 116 -2.12 -19.19 24.09
N GLU A 117 -2.92 -18.14 24.30
CA GLU A 117 -3.20 -17.09 23.30
C GLU A 117 -2.77 -15.68 23.76
N LEU A 118 -1.70 -15.14 23.18
CA LEU A 118 -1.32 -13.73 23.36
C LEU A 118 -2.18 -12.84 22.44
N LYS A 119 -2.99 -11.95 23.03
CA LYS A 119 -3.82 -10.99 22.29
C LYS A 119 -3.33 -9.56 22.56
N VAL A 120 -2.86 -8.87 21.52
CA VAL A 120 -2.49 -7.44 21.59
C VAL A 120 -3.52 -6.61 20.84
N LYS A 121 -4.15 -5.65 21.52
CA LYS A 121 -5.05 -4.66 20.91
C LYS A 121 -4.32 -3.32 20.76
N LEU A 122 -4.31 -2.78 19.55
CA LEU A 122 -3.74 -1.47 19.20
C LEU A 122 -4.87 -0.53 18.77
N LYS A 123 -4.74 0.75 19.14
CA LYS A 123 -5.57 1.83 18.61
C LYS A 123 -4.69 2.64 17.66
N PHE A 124 -5.24 2.98 16.50
CA PHE A 124 -4.55 3.84 15.54
C PHE A 124 -5.38 5.06 15.19
N LYS A 125 -4.69 6.17 14.94
CA LYS A 125 -5.24 7.39 14.36
C LYS A 125 -4.44 7.73 13.12
N ALA A 126 -5.12 7.96 12.01
CA ALA A 126 -4.51 8.40 10.76
C ALA A 126 -5.09 9.74 10.35
N LYS A 127 -4.25 10.64 9.86
CA LYS A 127 -4.67 11.95 9.34
C LYS A 127 -3.99 12.22 8.02
N ARG A 128 -4.75 12.79 7.09
CA ARG A 128 -4.22 13.24 5.80
C ARG A 128 -4.94 14.48 5.34
N GLU A 129 -4.23 15.35 4.63
CA GLU A 129 -4.75 16.61 4.13
C GLU A 129 -4.48 16.77 2.64
N ALA A 130 -5.33 17.49 1.91
CA ALA A 130 -5.11 17.86 0.52
C ALA A 130 -5.51 19.32 0.27
N ARG A 131 -4.70 20.03 -0.51
CA ARG A 131 -4.95 21.42 -0.91
C ARG A 131 -5.21 21.51 -2.40
N PHE A 132 -6.17 22.34 -2.77
CA PHE A 132 -6.61 22.50 -4.16
C PHE A 132 -6.34 23.91 -4.66
N TYR A 133 -5.77 23.97 -5.86
CA TYR A 133 -5.40 25.21 -6.54
C TYR A 133 -6.12 25.25 -7.89
N ASN A 134 -6.69 26.41 -8.23
CA ASN A 134 -7.33 26.62 -9.52
C ASN A 134 -6.30 26.74 -10.66
N ALA A 135 -6.76 26.93 -11.90
CA ALA A 135 -5.90 27.13 -13.07
C ALA A 135 -4.90 28.31 -12.93
N GLN A 136 -5.19 29.30 -12.08
CA GLN A 136 -4.30 30.43 -11.80
C GLN A 136 -3.30 30.14 -10.66
N GLY A 137 -3.34 28.95 -10.06
CA GLY A 137 -2.47 28.56 -8.95
C GLY A 137 -2.89 29.12 -7.59
N VAL A 138 -4.11 29.65 -7.46
CA VAL A 138 -4.64 30.18 -6.21
C VAL A 138 -5.31 29.06 -5.43
N GLU A 139 -4.93 28.88 -4.16
CA GLU A 139 -5.57 27.92 -3.25
C GLU A 139 -7.02 28.33 -2.99
N PHE A 140 -7.97 27.42 -3.22
CA PHE A 140 -9.40 27.69 -3.02
C PHE A 140 -10.08 26.69 -2.08
N ALA A 141 -9.47 25.53 -1.84
CA ALA A 141 -10.03 24.52 -0.95
C ALA A 141 -8.98 23.71 -0.19
N HIS A 142 -9.38 23.24 0.99
CA HIS A 142 -8.61 22.37 1.88
C HIS A 142 -9.48 21.20 2.35
N LEU A 143 -9.04 19.98 2.09
CA LEU A 143 -9.67 18.75 2.55
C LEU A 143 -8.81 18.09 3.62
N LYS A 144 -9.44 17.63 4.69
CA LYS A 144 -8.82 16.82 5.74
C LYS A 144 -9.62 15.56 5.96
N VAL A 145 -8.94 14.43 6.09
CA VAL A 145 -9.52 13.18 6.59
C VAL A 145 -8.82 12.80 7.90
N LYS A 146 -9.61 12.41 8.89
CA LYS A 146 -9.13 11.80 10.13
C LYS A 146 -9.82 10.47 10.33
N LEU A 147 -9.05 9.43 10.59
CA LEU A 147 -9.54 8.08 10.83
C LEU A 147 -9.13 7.64 12.22
N LYS A 148 -10.02 6.92 12.91
CA LYS A 148 -9.71 6.20 14.14
C LYS A 148 -10.08 4.74 13.95
N GLY A 149 -9.18 3.83 14.28
CA GLY A 149 -9.41 2.40 14.16
C GLY A 149 -8.81 1.60 15.31
N LYS A 150 -9.05 0.28 15.25
CA LYS A 150 -8.43 -0.70 16.13
C LYS A 150 -7.79 -1.80 15.29
N ALA A 151 -6.64 -2.28 15.72
CA ALA A 151 -6.01 -3.49 15.22
C ALA A 151 -5.88 -4.49 16.36
N LYS A 152 -6.12 -5.77 16.08
CA LYS A 152 -5.95 -6.87 17.02
C LYS A 152 -4.96 -7.84 16.41
N VAL A 153 -3.90 -8.15 17.15
CA VAL A 153 -2.95 -9.22 16.81
C VAL A 153 -3.21 -10.35 17.79
N GLU A 154 -3.55 -11.52 17.28
CA GLU A 154 -3.71 -12.76 18.05
C GLU A 154 -2.55 -13.68 17.68
N VAL A 155 -1.79 -14.11 18.67
CA VAL A 155 -0.74 -15.12 18.50
C VAL A 155 -1.20 -16.38 19.20
N SER A 156 -1.47 -17.43 18.43
CA SER A 156 -1.78 -18.75 18.98
C SER A 156 -0.59 -19.68 18.86
N ILE A 157 -0.27 -20.37 19.96
CA ILE A 157 0.84 -21.32 20.02
C ILE A 157 0.27 -22.73 19.94
N ASN A 158 0.42 -23.39 18.80
CA ASN A 158 0.01 -24.78 18.62
C ASN A 158 1.15 -25.72 19.02
N GLU A 159 0.94 -26.55 20.04
CA GLU A 159 1.82 -27.66 20.35
C GLU A 159 1.47 -28.89 19.52
N GLY A 160 2.33 -29.25 18.57
CA GLY A 160 2.21 -30.52 17.84
C GLY A 160 2.59 -31.72 18.71
N ALA A 161 2.17 -32.93 18.31
CA ALA A 161 2.33 -34.22 18.99
C ALA A 161 3.79 -34.70 19.30
N GLY A 162 4.78 -33.81 19.27
CA GLY A 162 6.17 -34.05 19.67
C GLY A 162 6.80 -32.87 20.42
N GLY A 163 6.00 -31.96 21.00
CA GLY A 163 6.48 -30.79 21.74
C GLY A 163 6.99 -29.64 20.86
N ALA A 164 6.68 -29.66 19.56
CA ALA A 164 7.00 -28.58 18.63
C ALA A 164 5.92 -27.47 18.72
N LYS A 165 6.32 -26.28 19.15
CA LYS A 165 5.47 -25.08 19.22
C LYS A 165 5.47 -24.36 17.87
N THR A 166 4.29 -24.11 17.31
CA THR A 166 4.11 -23.32 16.09
C THR A 166 3.32 -22.07 16.44
N GLU A 167 3.88 -20.90 16.16
CA GLU A 167 3.22 -19.61 16.38
C GLU A 167 2.42 -19.23 15.13
N LEU A 168 1.13 -18.97 15.29
CA LEU A 168 0.27 -18.44 14.25
C LEU A 168 -0.10 -17.00 14.62
N TRP A 169 0.28 -16.05 13.77
CA TRP A 169 -0.03 -14.65 13.94
C TRP A 169 -1.27 -14.31 13.10
N ASN A 170 -2.29 -13.74 13.73
CA ASN A 170 -3.52 -13.33 13.07
C ASN A 170 -3.78 -11.86 13.38
N THR A 171 -3.68 -11.00 12.36
CA THR A 171 -3.93 -9.58 12.47
C THR A 171 -5.31 -9.24 11.91
N LYS A 172 -6.13 -8.54 12.69
CA LYS A 172 -7.44 -8.04 12.29
C LYS A 172 -7.50 -6.54 12.53
N SER A 173 -7.68 -5.77 11.47
CA SER A 173 -7.78 -4.30 11.55
C SER A 173 -9.16 -3.82 11.14
N ALA A 174 -9.67 -2.81 11.84
CA ALA A 174 -10.98 -2.22 11.55
C ALA A 174 -10.99 -0.72 11.84
N ILE A 175 -11.43 0.06 10.87
CA ILE A 175 -11.76 1.48 11.07
C ILE A 175 -13.05 1.56 11.88
N LYS A 176 -13.09 2.48 12.84
CA LYS A 176 -14.24 2.73 13.72
C LYS A 176 -14.93 4.04 13.38
N LYS A 177 -14.15 5.10 13.14
CA LYS A 177 -14.67 6.43 12.85
C LYS A 177 -13.85 7.07 11.74
N VAL A 178 -14.53 7.77 10.85
CA VAL A 178 -13.94 8.60 9.79
C VAL A 178 -14.57 9.97 9.87
N TYR A 179 -13.74 10.99 9.78
CA TYR A 179 -14.14 12.39 9.79
C TYR A 179 -13.54 13.05 8.56
N TYR A 180 -14.40 13.68 7.77
CA TYR A 180 -13.97 14.57 6.70
C TYR A 180 -14.25 16.02 7.10
N SER A 181 -13.36 16.91 6.73
CA SER A 181 -13.53 18.35 6.83
C SER A 181 -13.11 18.94 5.50
N LEU A 182 -14.02 19.66 4.85
CA LEU A 182 -13.78 20.35 3.60
C LEU A 182 -14.06 21.82 3.80
N THR A 183 -13.06 22.65 3.57
CA THR A 183 -13.15 24.11 3.62
C THR A 183 -12.95 24.64 2.22
N ILE A 184 -13.87 25.48 1.73
CA ILE A 184 -13.77 26.14 0.42
C ILE A 184 -13.88 27.63 0.63
N ASN A 185 -12.87 28.39 0.20
CA ASN A 185 -12.79 29.84 0.37
C ASN A 185 -13.08 30.30 1.82
N GLY A 186 -12.62 29.52 2.81
CA GLY A 186 -12.84 29.77 4.24
C GLY A 186 -14.20 29.33 4.80
N VAL A 187 -15.06 28.70 4.00
CA VAL A 187 -16.36 28.17 4.43
C VAL A 187 -16.29 26.65 4.58
N ASP A 188 -16.63 26.15 5.77
CA ASP A 188 -16.71 24.71 6.02
C ASP A 188 -17.99 24.12 5.43
N LEU A 189 -17.84 23.03 4.69
CA LEU A 189 -18.93 22.33 4.04
C LEU A 189 -19.03 20.89 4.54
N PRO A 190 -20.25 20.39 4.81
CA PRO A 190 -20.43 19.01 5.24
C PRO A 190 -20.16 18.05 4.08
N ILE A 191 -19.53 16.93 4.40
CA ILE A 191 -19.41 15.78 3.50
C ILE A 191 -20.29 14.67 4.06
N GLU A 192 -21.30 14.27 3.29
CA GLU A 192 -22.18 13.15 3.58
C GLU A 192 -21.60 11.87 2.96
N PHE A 193 -21.66 10.76 3.69
CA PHE A 193 -21.18 9.44 3.24
C PHE A 193 -21.91 8.33 4.00
N SER A 194 -21.97 7.14 3.41
CA SER A 194 -22.56 5.97 4.08
C SER A 194 -21.64 5.44 5.19
N ASN A 195 -22.11 5.45 6.45
CA ASN A 195 -21.28 5.14 7.62
C ASN A 195 -21.36 3.67 8.07
N HIS A 196 -21.27 2.71 7.15
CA HIS A 196 -21.31 1.30 7.51
C HIS A 196 -20.29 0.49 6.70
N LYS A 197 -19.59 -0.44 7.38
CA LYS A 197 -18.55 -1.34 6.83
C LYS A 197 -17.43 -0.61 6.08
N TRP A 198 -16.47 -0.07 6.84
CA TRP A 198 -15.27 0.59 6.32
C TRP A 198 -14.30 -0.33 5.57
N GLN A 199 -14.53 -1.64 5.61
CA GLN A 199 -13.79 -2.62 4.81
C GLN A 199 -14.28 -2.67 3.36
N ASP A 200 -15.48 -2.15 3.09
CA ASP A 200 -16.04 -2.08 1.74
C ASP A 200 -15.40 -0.90 0.98
N TRP A 201 -14.90 -1.21 -0.22
CA TRP A 201 -14.32 -0.25 -1.15
C TRP A 201 -15.39 0.48 -1.95
N ASP A 202 -16.56 -0.13 -2.15
CA ASP A 202 -17.66 0.57 -2.81
C ASP A 202 -18.24 1.61 -1.87
N ARG A 203 -18.20 2.88 -2.28
CA ARG A 203 -18.61 4.00 -1.42
C ARG A 203 -19.05 5.21 -2.21
N GLN A 204 -19.94 5.97 -1.60
CA GLN A 204 -20.41 7.25 -2.11
C GLN A 204 -20.15 8.37 -1.11
N TRP A 205 -19.76 9.53 -1.63
CA TRP A 205 -19.66 10.80 -0.93
C TRP A 205 -20.55 11.82 -1.63
N SER A 206 -21.11 12.73 -0.85
CA SER A 206 -21.91 13.85 -1.33
C SER A 206 -21.47 15.10 -0.57
N VAL A 207 -21.22 16.18 -1.29
CA VAL A 207 -21.16 17.52 -0.72
C VAL A 207 -22.44 18.21 -1.18
N PRO A 208 -23.42 18.42 -0.31
CA PRO A 208 -24.74 18.92 -0.68
C PRO A 208 -24.67 20.19 -1.53
N GLY A 209 -25.34 20.15 -2.69
CA GLY A 209 -25.34 21.25 -3.65
C GLY A 209 -24.07 21.42 -4.48
N MET A 210 -23.00 20.65 -4.21
CA MET A 210 -21.72 20.74 -4.93
C MET A 210 -21.43 19.59 -5.86
N PHE A 211 -21.28 18.37 -5.35
CA PHE A 211 -20.99 17.19 -6.16
C PHE A 211 -21.31 15.89 -5.41
N ASN A 212 -21.48 14.83 -6.18
CA ASN A 212 -21.46 13.45 -5.70
C ASN A 212 -20.24 12.74 -6.26
N ALA A 213 -19.63 11.87 -5.47
CA ALA A 213 -18.55 10.99 -5.89
C ALA A 213 -18.88 9.56 -5.52
N THR A 214 -18.65 8.62 -6.42
CA THR A 214 -18.85 7.19 -6.18
C THR A 214 -17.58 6.44 -6.58
N TYR A 215 -16.99 5.71 -5.63
CA TYR A 215 -15.92 4.75 -5.90
C TYR A 215 -16.53 3.39 -6.16
N ASN A 216 -16.17 2.78 -7.28
CA ASN A 216 -16.55 1.41 -7.64
C ASN A 216 -15.28 0.56 -7.75
N ALA A 217 -15.10 -0.35 -6.80
CA ALA A 217 -13.98 -1.27 -6.76
C ALA A 217 -14.18 -2.35 -7.82
N LYS A 218 -13.26 -2.40 -8.79
CA LYS A 218 -13.23 -3.43 -9.83
C LYS A 218 -11.82 -3.96 -9.88
N PHE A 219 -11.66 -5.28 -9.79
CA PHE A 219 -10.35 -5.93 -9.76
C PHE A 219 -9.43 -5.43 -10.91
N GLY A 220 -8.49 -4.54 -10.58
CA GLY A 220 -7.55 -3.91 -11.52
C GLY A 220 -8.12 -2.82 -12.45
N THR A 221 -9.40 -2.44 -12.31
CA THR A 221 -10.07 -1.44 -13.16
C THR A 221 -10.99 -0.50 -12.38
N ASP A 222 -10.62 -0.15 -11.15
CA ASP A 222 -11.36 0.78 -10.30
C ASP A 222 -11.79 2.04 -11.06
N GLU A 223 -13.04 2.44 -10.82
CA GLU A 223 -13.68 3.56 -11.49
C GLU A 223 -14.26 4.51 -10.44
N VAL A 224 -13.99 5.81 -10.62
CA VAL A 224 -14.58 6.87 -9.80
C VAL A 224 -15.53 7.67 -10.66
N PHE A 225 -16.80 7.73 -10.27
CA PHE A 225 -17.81 8.55 -10.91
C PHE A 225 -17.99 9.85 -10.14
N VAL A 226 -18.04 10.97 -10.84
CA VAL A 226 -18.25 12.29 -10.23
C VAL A 226 -19.36 13.03 -10.95
N ASP A 227 -20.38 13.46 -10.22
CA ASP A 227 -21.46 14.31 -10.73
C ASP A 227 -21.37 15.68 -10.09
N THR A 228 -21.20 16.72 -10.89
CA THR A 228 -21.14 18.11 -10.41
C THR A 228 -22.53 18.74 -10.38
N LYS A 229 -22.80 19.54 -9.35
CA LYS A 229 -24.11 20.16 -9.06
C LYS A 229 -24.02 21.68 -8.88
N PHE A 230 -22.88 22.20 -8.43
CA PHE A 230 -22.74 23.64 -8.21
C PHE A 230 -22.35 24.38 -9.49
N LEU A 231 -23.33 24.97 -10.15
CA LEU A 231 -23.19 25.64 -11.44
C LEU A 231 -22.29 26.89 -11.42
N GLN A 232 -22.01 27.45 -10.24
CA GLN A 232 -21.20 28.66 -10.08
C GLN A 232 -19.71 28.37 -9.81
N ALA A 233 -19.32 27.11 -9.63
CA ALA A 233 -17.91 26.72 -9.56
C ALA A 233 -17.46 26.04 -10.86
N PRO A 234 -16.18 26.19 -11.24
CA PRO A 234 -15.61 25.45 -12.35
C PRO A 234 -15.79 23.93 -12.16
N PRO A 235 -16.36 23.19 -13.13
CA PRO A 235 -16.56 21.75 -12.98
C PRO A 235 -15.25 20.96 -12.80
N ALA A 236 -14.15 21.48 -13.35
CA ALA A 236 -12.80 20.94 -13.16
C ALA A 236 -12.35 20.94 -11.69
N ASP A 237 -12.64 22.02 -10.96
CA ASP A 237 -12.33 22.15 -9.54
C ASP A 237 -13.14 21.15 -8.71
N LEU A 238 -14.44 21.03 -9.01
CA LEU A 238 -15.35 20.08 -8.37
C LEU A 238 -14.92 18.63 -8.63
N LEU A 239 -14.55 18.31 -9.87
CA LEU A 239 -14.01 17.00 -10.25
C LEU A 239 -12.78 16.64 -9.43
N LEU A 240 -11.83 17.57 -9.33
CA LEU A 240 -10.57 17.33 -8.65
C LEU A 240 -10.77 17.08 -7.14
N MET A 241 -11.65 17.86 -6.50
CA MET A 241 -12.03 17.64 -5.09
C MET A 241 -12.72 16.29 -4.90
N ALA A 242 -13.74 15.99 -5.71
CA ALA A 242 -14.50 14.76 -5.63
C ALA A 242 -13.62 13.52 -5.81
N PHE A 243 -12.74 13.54 -6.82
CA PHE A 243 -11.79 12.46 -7.07
C PHE A 243 -10.80 12.30 -5.92
N ALA A 244 -10.27 13.39 -5.36
CA ALA A 244 -9.36 13.30 -4.24
C ALA A 244 -10.00 12.72 -2.97
N ILE A 245 -11.26 13.07 -2.68
CA ILE A 245 -12.03 12.48 -1.58
C ILE A 245 -12.19 10.97 -1.78
N ALA A 246 -12.67 10.58 -2.98
CA ALA A 246 -13.02 9.19 -3.26
C ALA A 246 -11.80 8.28 -3.43
N TYR A 247 -10.69 8.79 -3.99
CA TYR A 247 -9.53 7.98 -4.32
C TYR A 247 -8.40 8.13 -3.29
N PHE A 248 -7.87 9.34 -3.09
CA PHE A 248 -6.69 9.57 -2.22
C PHE A 248 -7.02 9.59 -0.73
N MET A 249 -8.27 9.88 -0.39
CA MET A 249 -8.76 9.94 0.99
C MET A 249 -9.74 8.79 1.30
N HIS A 250 -9.66 7.69 0.53
CA HIS A 250 -10.52 6.52 0.72
C HIS A 250 -10.22 5.81 2.05
N PRO A 251 -11.19 5.53 2.94
CA PRO A 251 -10.93 4.91 4.23
C PRO A 251 -10.28 3.52 4.14
N SER A 252 -10.75 2.67 3.23
CA SER A 252 -10.20 1.32 3.03
C SER A 252 -8.73 1.31 2.59
N SER A 253 -8.22 2.38 1.97
CA SER A 253 -6.80 2.47 1.60
C SER A 253 -5.88 2.48 2.83
N TYR A 254 -6.37 2.99 3.97
CA TYR A 254 -5.66 2.99 5.24
C TYR A 254 -5.74 1.64 5.98
N LEU A 255 -6.75 0.80 5.67
CA LEU A 255 -6.83 -0.56 6.21
C LEU A 255 -5.96 -1.55 5.46
N ALA A 256 -5.83 -1.39 4.14
CA ALA A 256 -4.92 -2.19 3.33
C ALA A 256 -3.46 -2.05 3.81
N GLN A 257 -3.08 -0.88 4.33
CA GLN A 257 -1.77 -0.63 4.94
C GLN A 257 -1.63 -1.20 6.38
N ALA A 258 -2.75 -1.48 7.06
CA ALA A 258 -2.76 -1.91 8.47
C ALA A 258 -3.18 -3.39 8.65
N GLY A 259 -3.53 -4.11 7.59
CA GLY A 259 -4.19 -5.42 7.67
C GLY A 259 -3.82 -6.43 6.59
N ASP A 260 -3.07 -6.05 5.56
CA ASP A 260 -2.34 -7.05 4.78
C ASP A 260 -1.02 -7.32 5.49
N ASP A 261 -0.67 -8.60 5.64
CA ASP A 261 0.72 -9.01 5.68
C ASP A 261 1.43 -8.22 4.57
N ASP A 262 2.27 -7.26 4.97
CA ASP A 262 2.95 -6.32 4.08
C ASP A 262 3.95 -7.09 3.22
N ARG A 263 3.43 -7.82 2.22
CA ARG A 263 4.18 -8.50 1.18
C ARG A 263 4.24 -7.52 0.03
N PRO A 264 5.36 -6.82 -0.15
CA PRO A 264 5.40 -5.61 -0.94
C PRO A 264 5.03 -5.92 -2.40
N LEU A 265 4.08 -5.15 -2.94
CA LEU A 265 3.58 -5.30 -4.31
C LEU A 265 4.72 -5.10 -5.31
N GLY A 266 4.92 -6.05 -6.22
CA GLY A 266 5.92 -5.98 -7.30
C GLY A 266 7.05 -7.02 -7.26
N HIS A 267 7.07 -7.94 -6.28
CA HIS A 267 8.02 -9.06 -6.23
C HIS A 267 7.36 -10.37 -6.63
N ASP A 268 8.06 -11.17 -7.42
CA ASP A 268 7.65 -12.55 -7.74
C ASP A 268 8.05 -13.53 -6.64
N THR A 269 8.75 -13.06 -5.61
CA THR A 269 9.31 -13.89 -4.54
C THR A 269 9.18 -13.26 -3.15
N HIS A 270 9.12 -14.11 -2.14
CA HIS A 270 9.35 -13.76 -0.75
C HIS A 270 10.45 -14.65 -0.17
N ASN A 271 11.12 -14.17 0.88
CA ASN A 271 12.30 -14.83 1.42
C ASN A 271 12.15 -15.07 2.92
N LEU A 272 12.56 -16.26 3.37
CA LEU A 272 12.59 -16.65 4.78
C LEU A 272 14.05 -16.87 5.19
N PHE A 273 14.55 -16.08 6.14
CA PHE A 273 15.89 -16.27 6.66
C PHE A 273 15.85 -17.06 7.97
N LEU A 274 16.45 -18.25 7.97
CA LEU A 274 16.26 -19.29 8.98
C LEU A 274 17.59 -19.85 9.48
N TYR A 275 17.56 -20.49 10.65
CA TYR A 275 18.65 -21.31 11.17
C TYR A 275 18.15 -22.66 11.68
N ASP A 276 19.02 -23.68 11.68
CA ASP A 276 18.75 -24.96 12.33
C ASP A 276 18.81 -24.79 13.86
N LYS A 277 17.72 -25.08 14.57
CA LYS A 277 17.67 -24.93 16.04
C LYS A 277 18.79 -25.68 16.77
N LYS A 278 19.24 -26.82 16.24
CA LYS A 278 20.33 -27.59 16.84
C LYS A 278 21.72 -27.01 16.55
N ASN A 279 21.87 -26.34 15.42
CA ASN A 279 23.12 -25.72 15.01
C ASN A 279 22.85 -24.32 14.46
N LYS A 280 22.94 -23.31 15.33
CA LYS A 280 22.64 -21.91 14.98
C LYS A 280 23.55 -21.32 13.89
N GLU A 281 24.70 -21.94 13.63
CA GLU A 281 25.63 -21.57 12.56
C GLU A 281 25.16 -22.07 11.19
N ARG A 282 24.24 -23.05 11.15
CA ARG A 282 23.66 -23.56 9.92
C ARG A 282 22.49 -22.68 9.51
N LEU A 283 22.80 -21.70 8.66
CA LEU A 283 21.87 -20.67 8.19
C LEU A 283 21.31 -21.03 6.80
N PHE A 284 20.05 -20.66 6.58
CA PHE A 284 19.36 -20.85 5.32
C PHE A 284 18.69 -19.55 4.88
N LEU A 285 18.77 -19.24 3.59
CA LEU A 285 17.90 -18.26 2.96
C LEU A 285 16.99 -18.98 1.99
N VAL A 286 15.69 -19.02 2.29
CA VAL A 286 14.70 -19.74 1.49
C VAL A 286 13.92 -18.77 0.64
N THR A 287 14.06 -18.87 -0.68
CA THR A 287 13.37 -18.05 -1.69
C THR A 287 12.22 -18.85 -2.30
N LEU A 288 11.00 -18.40 -2.09
CA LEU A 288 9.76 -19.01 -2.59
C LEU A 288 9.06 -18.06 -3.56
N ALA A 289 8.25 -18.59 -4.47
CA ALA A 289 7.42 -17.74 -5.31
C ALA A 289 6.38 -17.03 -4.45
N GLN A 290 5.98 -15.83 -4.84
CA GLN A 290 5.07 -14.98 -4.05
C GLN A 290 3.73 -15.67 -3.73
N SER A 291 3.26 -16.51 -4.65
CA SER A 291 2.03 -17.31 -4.52
C SER A 291 2.16 -18.55 -3.63
N GLU A 292 3.38 -18.92 -3.22
CA GLU A 292 3.64 -20.15 -2.46
C GLU A 292 3.62 -19.87 -0.96
N SER A 293 3.30 -20.89 -0.18
CA SER A 293 3.51 -20.91 1.26
C SER A 293 3.92 -22.33 1.66
N ILE A 294 4.82 -22.44 2.64
CA ILE A 294 5.29 -23.73 3.16
C ILE A 294 5.38 -23.65 4.67
N SER A 295 5.02 -24.72 5.37
CA SER A 295 5.16 -24.76 6.82
C SER A 295 6.63 -24.91 7.22
N LEU A 296 7.04 -24.33 8.35
CA LEU A 296 8.41 -24.48 8.88
C LEU A 296 8.77 -25.95 9.17
N LYS A 297 7.78 -26.80 9.44
CA LYS A 297 7.96 -28.23 9.70
C LYS A 297 8.31 -29.00 8.41
N GLU A 298 7.59 -28.74 7.33
CA GLU A 298 7.91 -29.30 6.01
C GLU A 298 9.26 -28.79 5.52
N LEU A 299 9.52 -27.50 5.72
CA LEU A 299 10.80 -26.90 5.40
C LEU A 299 11.93 -27.55 6.20
N ALA A 300 11.81 -27.72 7.52
CA ALA A 300 12.81 -28.43 8.32
C ALA A 300 13.12 -29.83 7.77
N LYS A 301 12.09 -30.59 7.37
CA LYS A 301 12.25 -31.91 6.75
C LYS A 301 13.02 -31.83 5.43
N ASN A 302 12.67 -30.89 4.55
CA ASN A 302 13.34 -30.68 3.27
C ASN A 302 14.80 -30.24 3.46
N LEU A 303 15.08 -29.46 4.49
CA LEU A 303 16.42 -28.98 4.83
C LEU A 303 17.26 -30.04 5.58
N GLY A 304 16.71 -31.20 5.92
CA GLY A 304 17.39 -32.19 6.77
C GLY A 304 17.71 -31.64 8.18
N ALA A 305 16.86 -30.76 8.69
CA ALA A 305 16.93 -30.18 10.03
C ALA A 305 15.82 -30.79 10.91
N LYS A 306 16.06 -30.88 12.22
CA LYS A 306 15.01 -31.33 13.16
C LYS A 306 13.92 -30.27 13.33
N GLU A 307 14.33 -29.00 13.38
CA GLU A 307 13.48 -27.83 13.58
C GLU A 307 14.25 -26.61 13.06
N VAL A 308 13.57 -25.70 12.36
CA VAL A 308 14.16 -24.43 11.90
C VAL A 308 13.44 -23.25 12.54
N ARG A 309 14.15 -22.13 12.70
CA ARG A 309 13.64 -20.90 13.31
C ARG A 309 14.09 -19.69 12.52
N PHE A 310 13.33 -18.60 12.59
CA PHE A 310 13.75 -17.33 12.00
C PHE A 310 15.05 -16.82 12.61
N ALA A 311 16.00 -16.48 11.75
CA ALA A 311 17.24 -15.85 12.16
C ALA A 311 17.00 -14.36 12.46
N GLY A 312 17.58 -13.88 13.56
CA GLY A 312 17.36 -12.53 14.07
C GLY A 312 18.32 -11.48 13.50
N GLY A 313 18.13 -10.22 13.92
CA GLY A 313 18.86 -9.06 13.38
C GLY A 313 20.39 -9.14 13.45
N GLU A 314 20.97 -9.73 14.51
CA GLU A 314 22.43 -9.88 14.62
C GLU A 314 23.00 -10.87 13.58
N GLN A 315 22.30 -12.00 13.35
CA GLN A 315 22.71 -13.00 12.35
C GLN A 315 22.55 -12.45 10.93
N ALA A 316 21.44 -11.75 10.66
CA ALA A 316 21.18 -11.12 9.38
C ALA A 316 22.15 -9.95 9.10
N ALA A 317 22.52 -9.15 10.11
CA ALA A 317 23.51 -8.08 9.98
C ALA A 317 24.89 -8.63 9.62
N ASN A 318 25.29 -9.72 10.28
CA ASN A 318 26.60 -10.33 10.10
C ASN A 318 26.78 -11.02 8.73
N CYS A 319 25.75 -11.68 8.22
CA CYS A 319 25.84 -12.46 6.97
C CYS A 319 25.30 -11.72 5.75
N LEU A 320 24.24 -10.92 5.91
CA LEU A 320 23.48 -10.34 4.81
C LEU A 320 23.52 -8.81 4.80
N LYS A 321 24.26 -8.20 5.75
CA LYS A 321 24.34 -6.74 5.98
C LYS A 321 22.96 -6.09 6.13
N SER A 322 22.03 -6.80 6.79
CA SER A 322 20.66 -6.34 7.05
C SER A 322 20.29 -6.52 8.52
N GLU A 323 20.08 -5.43 9.25
CA GLU A 323 19.75 -5.47 10.69
C GLU A 323 18.26 -5.70 10.97
N ARG A 324 17.37 -5.19 10.10
CA ARG A 324 15.91 -5.37 10.05
C ARG A 324 15.44 -5.10 8.61
N GLY A 325 14.24 -5.57 8.22
CA GLY A 325 13.58 -5.27 6.93
C GLY A 325 13.78 -6.31 5.82
N CYS A 326 13.75 -5.88 4.55
CA CYS A 326 13.58 -6.77 3.40
C CYS A 326 14.83 -7.52 2.97
N ILE A 327 14.98 -8.70 3.57
CA ILE A 327 15.92 -9.74 3.14
C ILE A 327 15.50 -10.27 1.76
N THR A 328 16.44 -10.28 0.81
CA THR A 328 16.27 -10.72 -0.57
C THR A 328 17.30 -11.76 -0.94
N CYS A 329 17.07 -12.58 -1.97
CA CYS A 329 18.08 -13.52 -2.47
C CYS A 329 19.38 -12.81 -2.88
N LEU A 330 19.30 -11.56 -3.36
CA LEU A 330 20.47 -10.75 -3.70
C LEU A 330 21.30 -10.35 -2.47
N SER A 331 20.76 -10.42 -1.26
CA SER A 331 21.52 -10.16 -0.02
C SER A 331 22.66 -11.16 0.19
N LEU A 332 22.60 -12.33 -0.45
CA LEU A 332 23.69 -13.31 -0.46
C LEU A 332 24.97 -12.78 -1.12
N TYR A 333 24.89 -11.70 -1.91
CA TYR A 333 26.07 -11.01 -2.41
C TYR A 333 27.00 -10.56 -1.27
N TYR A 334 26.43 -10.24 -0.10
CA TYR A 334 27.20 -9.79 1.07
C TYR A 334 27.74 -10.95 1.93
N ASP A 335 27.35 -12.20 1.67
CA ASP A 335 27.83 -13.37 2.41
C ASP A 335 29.14 -13.90 1.81
N GLU A 336 30.20 -13.12 1.94
CA GLU A 336 31.53 -13.40 1.38
C GLU A 336 32.13 -14.75 1.85
N ASN A 337 31.65 -15.28 2.97
CA ASN A 337 32.13 -16.53 3.56
C ASN A 337 31.22 -17.74 3.24
N ASN A 338 30.18 -17.58 2.43
CA ASN A 338 29.18 -18.62 2.11
C ASN A 338 28.62 -19.34 3.35
N ARG A 339 28.30 -18.59 4.42
CA ARG A 339 27.74 -19.15 5.66
C ARG A 339 26.27 -19.52 5.51
N VAL A 340 25.58 -18.93 4.53
CA VAL A 340 24.16 -19.09 4.28
C VAL A 340 23.94 -20.03 3.11
N GLN A 341 23.24 -21.14 3.36
CA GLN A 341 22.79 -22.03 2.30
C GLN A 341 21.55 -21.43 1.61
N TRP A 342 21.65 -21.18 0.31
CA TRP A 342 20.51 -20.72 -0.47
C TRP A 342 19.60 -21.88 -0.85
N VAL A 343 18.30 -21.69 -0.64
CA VAL A 343 17.26 -22.71 -0.90
C VAL A 343 16.19 -22.07 -1.74
N VAL A 344 15.83 -22.68 -2.87
CA VAL A 344 14.97 -22.04 -3.88
C VAL A 344 13.85 -22.97 -4.28
N SER A 345 12.63 -22.45 -4.38
CA SER A 345 11.54 -23.27 -4.92
C SER A 345 11.73 -23.54 -6.40
N THR A 346 11.40 -24.76 -6.83
CA THR A 346 11.39 -25.15 -8.24
C THR A 346 10.47 -24.26 -9.06
N LYS A 347 9.40 -23.73 -8.48
CA LYS A 347 8.51 -22.77 -9.13
C LYS A 347 9.23 -21.47 -9.50
N VAL A 348 10.08 -20.93 -8.61
CA VAL A 348 10.92 -19.76 -8.93
C VAL A 348 11.92 -20.09 -10.04
N LEU A 349 12.52 -21.28 -10.01
CA LEU A 349 13.47 -21.72 -11.03
C LEU A 349 12.84 -21.99 -12.40
N ASN A 350 11.52 -22.14 -12.47
CA ASN A 350 10.78 -22.32 -13.73
C ASN A 350 10.29 -21.00 -14.33
N LEU A 351 10.58 -19.86 -13.71
CA LEU A 351 10.24 -18.54 -14.25
C LEU A 351 11.30 -18.08 -15.24
N ASP A 352 10.87 -17.52 -16.38
CA ASP A 352 11.78 -16.93 -17.39
C ASP A 352 12.55 -15.71 -16.84
N LYS A 353 11.86 -14.92 -16.00
CA LYS A 353 12.38 -13.75 -15.29
C LYS A 353 11.72 -13.69 -13.92
N VAL A 354 12.47 -13.17 -12.96
CA VAL A 354 12.01 -13.00 -11.58
C VAL A 354 12.20 -11.55 -11.18
N CYS A 355 11.14 -10.93 -10.67
CA CYS A 355 11.22 -9.64 -10.01
C CYS A 355 11.59 -9.82 -8.53
N VAL A 356 12.78 -9.36 -8.16
CA VAL A 356 13.34 -9.50 -6.80
C VAL A 356 13.69 -8.13 -6.24
N CYS A 357 13.69 -8.00 -4.92
CA CYS A 357 14.16 -6.78 -4.27
C CYS A 357 15.68 -6.69 -4.43
N ALA A 358 16.20 -5.51 -4.78
CA ALA A 358 17.63 -5.19 -4.84
C ALA A 358 18.15 -4.53 -3.54
N GLY A 359 17.31 -4.49 -2.50
CA GLY A 359 17.57 -3.82 -1.24
C GLY A 359 16.79 -2.51 -1.09
N CYS A 360 16.54 -2.10 0.15
CA CYS A 360 15.85 -0.85 0.49
C CYS A 360 16.84 0.09 1.19
N LEU A 361 16.72 1.41 0.98
CA LEU A 361 17.54 2.41 1.67
C LEU A 361 17.12 2.53 3.14
N ASP A 362 15.81 2.55 3.42
CA ASP A 362 15.26 2.36 4.76
C ASP A 362 14.49 1.02 4.82
N PRO A 363 14.97 0.03 5.59
CA PRO A 363 14.31 -1.26 5.71
C PRO A 363 12.98 -1.25 6.47
N LYS A 364 12.62 -0.14 7.12
CA LYS A 364 11.33 0.06 7.81
C LYS A 364 10.31 0.78 6.94
N ASP A 365 10.74 1.29 5.79
CA ASP A 365 9.88 1.97 4.83
C ASP A 365 9.69 1.08 3.59
N HIS A 366 8.64 0.26 3.63
CA HIS A 366 8.29 -0.61 2.51
C HIS A 366 7.83 0.16 1.26
N THR A 367 7.63 1.49 1.36
CA THR A 367 7.38 2.33 0.20
C THR A 367 8.61 2.52 -0.67
N GLN A 368 9.82 2.17 -0.19
CA GLN A 368 11.11 2.33 -0.89
C GLN A 368 11.65 1.04 -1.54
N HIS A 369 10.80 0.04 -1.78
CA HIS A 369 11.21 -1.23 -2.39
C HIS A 369 11.83 -1.08 -3.78
N ASN A 370 13.15 -1.15 -3.87
CA ASN A 370 13.85 -1.17 -5.15
C ASN A 370 13.74 -2.57 -5.75
N VAL A 371 12.92 -2.74 -6.79
CA VAL A 371 12.72 -4.03 -7.46
C VAL A 371 13.43 -4.08 -8.79
N VAL A 372 14.07 -5.21 -9.07
CA VAL A 372 14.76 -5.47 -10.33
C VAL A 372 14.22 -6.76 -10.93
N THR A 373 13.90 -6.71 -12.22
CA THR A 373 13.56 -7.91 -12.99
C THR A 373 14.84 -8.48 -13.58
N MET A 374 15.17 -9.72 -13.21
CA MET A 374 16.39 -10.39 -13.64
C MET A 374 16.05 -11.77 -14.21
N THR A 375 16.85 -12.24 -15.17
CA THR A 375 16.83 -13.65 -15.55
C THR A 375 17.56 -14.47 -14.47
N LEU A 376 17.28 -15.78 -14.43
CA LEU A 376 18.00 -16.70 -13.55
C LEU A 376 19.51 -16.72 -13.82
N GLN A 377 19.91 -16.53 -15.08
CA GLN A 377 21.32 -16.38 -15.45
C GLN A 377 21.94 -15.14 -14.79
N GLN A 378 21.26 -14.00 -14.81
CA GLN A 378 21.78 -12.78 -14.17
C GLN A 378 21.88 -12.95 -12.64
N ILE A 379 20.92 -13.64 -12.00
CA ILE A 379 21.03 -13.97 -10.57
C ILE A 379 22.25 -14.86 -10.32
N SER A 380 22.50 -15.86 -11.19
CA SER A 380 23.68 -16.72 -11.09
C SER A 380 25.00 -15.96 -11.23
N GLU A 381 25.03 -14.85 -11.96
CA GLU A 381 26.23 -14.01 -12.14
C GLU A 381 26.49 -13.12 -10.91
N VAL A 382 25.44 -12.68 -10.21
CA VAL A 382 25.55 -11.83 -9.01
C VAL A 382 25.93 -12.64 -7.76
N ILE A 383 25.36 -13.85 -7.61
CA ILE A 383 25.61 -14.72 -6.45
C ILE A 383 26.13 -16.11 -6.87
N PRO A 384 27.25 -16.18 -7.63
CA PRO A 384 27.68 -17.41 -8.32
C PRO A 384 27.99 -18.57 -7.37
N GLN A 385 28.58 -18.28 -6.21
CA GLN A 385 28.94 -19.30 -5.22
C GLN A 385 27.68 -19.91 -4.59
N HIS A 386 26.69 -19.08 -4.23
CA HIS A 386 25.41 -19.56 -3.73
C HIS A 386 24.57 -20.24 -4.81
N TRP A 387 24.64 -19.79 -6.06
CA TRP A 387 23.92 -20.41 -7.17
C TRP A 387 24.37 -21.85 -7.43
N GLN A 388 25.69 -22.11 -7.36
CA GLN A 388 26.27 -23.44 -7.58
C GLN A 388 25.93 -24.42 -6.45
N HIS A 389 25.80 -23.94 -5.21
CA HIS A 389 25.58 -24.77 -4.02
C HIS A 389 24.15 -24.67 -3.48
N ARG A 390 23.23 -24.09 -4.26
CA ARG A 390 21.83 -23.94 -3.85
C ARG A 390 21.16 -25.30 -3.72
N MET A 391 20.10 -25.34 -2.92
CA MET A 391 19.22 -26.48 -2.82
C MET A 391 17.87 -26.16 -3.43
N ASP A 392 17.40 -27.03 -4.31
CA ASP A 392 16.11 -26.87 -4.97
C ASP A 392 15.04 -27.63 -4.18
N ILE A 393 13.92 -26.98 -3.87
CA ILE A 393 12.80 -27.58 -3.13
C ILE A 393 11.50 -27.46 -3.92
N ALA A 394 10.61 -28.44 -3.80
CA ALA A 394 9.22 -28.32 -4.24
C ALA A 394 8.36 -28.17 -2.97
N PRO A 395 7.81 -26.98 -2.71
CA PRO A 395 6.98 -26.73 -1.53
C PRO A 395 5.77 -27.66 -1.42
#